data_AF-A0A3C0NS53-F1
#
_entry.id   AF-A0A3C0NS53-F1
#
_cell.length_a   1.000
_cell.length_b   1.000
_cell.length_c   1.000
_cell.angle_alpha   90.00
_cell.angle_beta   90.00
_cell.angle_gamma   90.00
#
_symmetry.space_group_name_H-M   'P 1'
#
loop_
_entity.id
_entity.type
_entity.pdbx_description
1 polymer ?
#
loop_
_entity_poly.entity_id
_entity_poly.type
_entity_poly.pdbx_seq_one_letter_code
_entity_poly.pdbx_strand_id
1 'polypeptide(L)'
;AVLFGIISELNINAVLATSVSTHATNAIAEADMARKMMFRAKQDNRLPRGYTGALLSLHDRKPFPYSSDEIQALASQIKDPSFRIMASEAGVHIYNRDGVNVGNDPFALYPTLGVENDASHAFYLGVELARAQIAWQLKKRYVQDEQLNWGVNSQPREQQIKISHREASLKEKLDQKNDI
;
A
#
# COMPACT_ATOMS: atom_id res chain seq x y z
N ALA A 1 14.63 14.08 9.96
CA ALA A 1 13.89 15.36 9.86
C ALA A 1 14.30 16.39 10.92
N VAL A 2 14.37 16.04 12.21
CA VAL A 2 14.68 16.99 13.31
C VAL A 2 15.95 17.82 13.07
N LEU A 3 17.05 17.19 12.64
CA LEU A 3 18.30 17.90 12.32
C LEU A 3 18.11 18.98 11.26
N PHE A 4 17.28 18.73 10.23
CA PHE A 4 16.95 19.74 9.21
C PHE A 4 16.07 20.88 9.75
N GLY A 5 15.32 20.65 10.83
CA GLY A 5 14.63 21.70 11.58
C GLY A 5 15.63 22.64 12.23
N ILE A 6 16.62 22.08 12.95
CA ILE A 6 17.70 22.86 13.59
C ILE A 6 18.50 23.65 12.54
N ILE A 7 18.88 23.00 11.45
CA ILE A 7 19.58 23.63 10.30
C ILE A 7 18.77 24.81 9.75
N SER A 8 17.46 24.61 9.56
CA SER A 8 16.56 25.67 9.08
C SER A 8 16.51 26.85 10.05
N GLU A 9 16.33 26.61 11.35
CA GLU A 9 16.28 27.67 12.37
C GLU A 9 17.58 28.48 12.45
N LEU A 10 18.73 27.79 12.43
CA LEU A 10 20.06 28.41 12.48
C LEU A 10 20.49 29.08 11.16
N ASN A 11 19.66 29.06 10.12
CA ASN A 11 19.98 29.61 8.78
C ASN A 11 21.23 28.97 8.14
N ILE A 12 21.47 27.69 8.40
CA ILE A 12 22.56 26.94 7.76
C ILE A 12 22.17 26.69 6.30
N ASN A 13 23.02 27.12 5.37
CA ASN A 13 22.75 27.10 3.92
C ASN A 13 23.43 25.94 3.17
N ALA A 14 24.33 25.20 3.83
CA ALA A 14 25.06 24.07 3.25
C ALA A 14 25.01 22.85 4.17
N VAL A 15 24.78 21.67 3.58
CA VAL A 15 24.78 20.38 4.28
C VAL A 15 25.56 19.38 3.42
N LEU A 16 26.59 18.77 4.01
CA LEU A 16 27.26 17.63 3.40
C LEU A 16 26.43 16.36 3.67
N ALA A 17 25.98 15.69 2.62
CA ALA A 17 25.24 14.43 2.71
C ALA A 17 25.88 13.39 1.79
N THR A 18 25.86 12.13 2.20
CA THR A 18 26.42 11.01 1.45
C THR A 18 25.38 9.89 1.30
N SER A 19 25.44 9.17 0.18
CA SER A 19 24.64 7.97 -0.11
C SER A 19 25.53 6.88 -0.70
N VAL A 20 26.62 6.56 -0.01
CA VAL A 20 27.70 5.70 -0.53
C VAL A 20 27.56 4.23 -0.15
N SER A 21 26.66 3.90 0.79
CA SER A 21 26.40 2.53 1.22
C SER A 21 25.00 2.09 0.81
N THR A 22 24.82 0.78 0.65
CA THR A 22 23.51 0.15 0.38
C THR A 22 22.48 0.44 1.48
N HIS A 23 22.94 0.74 2.69
CA HIS A 23 22.09 1.18 3.80
C HIS A 23 21.56 2.62 3.62
N ALA A 24 22.32 3.49 2.93
CA ALA A 24 22.03 4.92 2.81
C ALA A 24 21.54 5.32 1.40
N THR A 25 21.05 4.37 0.60
CA THR A 25 20.68 4.56 -0.81
C THR A 25 19.77 5.77 -1.04
N ASN A 26 18.80 6.00 -0.14
CA ASN A 26 17.83 7.10 -0.25
C ASN A 26 18.09 8.25 0.74
N ALA A 27 19.24 8.28 1.42
CA ALA A 27 19.55 9.29 2.44
C ALA A 27 19.53 10.72 1.90
N ILE A 28 19.98 10.93 0.65
CA ILE A 28 19.94 12.24 0.00
C ILE A 28 18.49 12.67 -0.33
N ALA A 29 17.65 11.74 -0.81
CA ALA A 29 16.25 12.02 -1.12
C ALA A 29 15.44 12.34 0.16
N GLU A 30 15.69 11.59 1.24
CA GLU A 30 15.14 11.88 2.57
C GLU A 30 15.60 13.24 3.10
N ALA A 31 16.88 13.55 2.97
CA ALA A 31 17.46 14.84 3.37
C ALA A 31 16.84 16.02 2.61
N ASP A 32 16.71 15.92 1.28
CA ASP A 32 16.11 16.97 0.47
C ASP A 32 14.64 17.23 0.87
N MET A 33 13.86 16.17 1.06
CA MET A 33 12.47 16.30 1.50
C MET A 33 12.35 16.88 2.91
N ALA A 34 13.20 16.46 3.83
CA ALA A 34 13.24 16.99 5.19
C ALA A 34 13.60 18.48 5.22
N ARG A 35 14.61 18.90 4.45
CA ARG A 35 15.01 20.31 4.32
C ARG A 35 13.89 21.16 3.77
N LYS A 36 13.23 20.72 2.69
CA LYS A 36 12.09 21.43 2.08
C LYS A 36 10.94 21.59 3.07
N MET A 37 10.56 20.51 3.75
CA MET A 37 9.49 20.53 4.75
C MET A 37 9.79 21.51 5.90
N MET A 38 10.99 21.44 6.47
CA MET A 38 11.38 22.26 7.62
C MET A 38 11.55 23.73 7.25
N PHE A 39 12.10 24.02 6.07
CA PHE A 39 12.20 25.39 5.55
C PHE A 39 10.83 26.05 5.40
N ARG A 40 9.85 25.32 4.84
CA ARG A 40 8.48 25.82 4.71
C ARG A 40 7.79 26.00 6.07
N ALA A 41 8.01 25.07 7.01
CA ALA A 41 7.51 25.19 8.39
C ALA A 41 8.00 26.46 9.08
N LYS A 42 9.30 26.77 8.94
CA LYS A 42 9.90 28.01 9.46
C LYS A 42 9.29 29.25 8.80
N GLN A 43 9.18 29.29 7.47
CA GLN A 43 8.60 30.44 6.76
C GLN A 43 7.16 30.73 7.19
N ASP A 44 6.38 29.68 7.41
CA ASP A 44 4.98 29.78 7.82
C ASP A 44 4.83 30.00 9.34
N ASN A 45 5.93 30.05 10.11
CA ASN A 45 5.96 30.09 11.58
C ASN A 45 5.03 29.06 12.24
N ARG A 46 5.05 27.82 11.74
CA ARG A 46 4.19 26.73 12.21
C ARG A 46 4.93 25.41 12.30
N LEU A 47 4.34 24.47 13.04
CA LEU A 47 4.85 23.11 13.13
C LEU A 47 4.88 22.43 11.74
N PRO A 48 5.86 21.53 11.46
CA PRO A 48 6.02 20.82 10.19
C PRO A 48 4.95 19.74 9.97
N ARG A 49 3.67 20.11 10.08
CA ARG A 49 2.51 19.23 9.94
C ARG A 49 1.78 19.51 8.63
N GLY A 50 1.40 18.45 7.92
CA GLY A 50 0.54 18.55 6.73
C GLY A 50 1.27 18.89 5.42
N TYR A 51 2.58 19.17 5.44
CA TYR A 51 3.31 19.53 4.21
C TYR A 51 3.49 18.39 3.21
N THR A 52 3.91 17.22 3.69
CA THR A 52 4.18 16.07 2.83
C THR A 52 4.08 14.77 3.64
N GLY A 53 3.75 13.68 2.97
CA GLY A 53 3.84 12.31 3.49
C GLY A 53 5.08 11.57 2.99
N ALA A 54 5.96 12.22 2.23
CA ALA A 54 7.07 11.55 1.57
C ALA A 54 8.11 10.96 2.55
N LEU A 55 8.18 11.43 3.81
CA LEU A 55 9.03 10.82 4.85
C LEU A 55 8.32 9.71 5.65
N LEU A 56 7.08 9.33 5.28
CA LEU A 56 6.29 8.31 5.97
C LEU A 56 6.42 6.95 5.29
N SER A 57 7.60 6.34 5.37
CA SER A 57 7.83 5.04 4.74
C SER A 57 7.11 3.90 5.45
N LEU A 58 7.21 3.81 6.79
CA LEU A 58 6.72 2.65 7.53
C LEU A 58 5.23 2.72 7.90
N HIS A 59 4.69 3.87 8.27
CA HIS A 59 3.28 3.99 8.67
C HIS A 59 2.65 5.23 8.07
N ASP A 60 1.38 5.16 7.72
CA ASP A 60 0.60 6.30 7.24
C ASP A 60 -0.15 6.98 8.38
N ARG A 61 -0.52 8.25 8.18
CA ARG A 61 -1.28 9.03 9.18
C ARG A 61 -2.69 8.48 9.43
N LYS A 62 -3.31 7.93 8.38
CA LYS A 62 -4.66 7.35 8.40
C LYS A 62 -4.62 6.02 7.65
N PRO A 63 -4.10 4.97 8.30
CA PRO A 63 -3.84 3.70 7.64
C PRO A 63 -5.10 2.91 7.34
N PHE A 64 -6.20 3.13 8.07
CA PHE A 64 -7.49 2.44 7.91
C PHE A 64 -8.62 3.48 7.81
N PRO A 65 -9.18 3.73 6.61
CA PRO A 65 -10.24 4.71 6.39
C PRO A 65 -11.63 4.14 6.63
N TYR A 66 -11.75 2.81 6.70
CA TYR A 66 -13.00 2.11 6.96
C TYR A 66 -12.88 1.26 8.21
N SER A 67 -13.94 1.28 9.01
CA SER A 67 -14.19 0.36 10.12
C SER A 67 -14.65 -1.01 9.63
N SER A 68 -14.61 -2.00 10.52
CA SER A 68 -15.14 -3.35 10.23
C SER A 68 -16.62 -3.32 9.84
N ASP A 69 -17.42 -2.50 10.52
CA ASP A 69 -18.86 -2.40 10.29
C ASP A 69 -19.18 -1.77 8.92
N GLU A 70 -18.43 -0.74 8.53
CA GLU A 70 -18.55 -0.14 7.19
C GLU A 70 -18.18 -1.14 6.09
N ILE A 71 -17.13 -1.94 6.29
CA ILE A 71 -16.75 -2.99 5.34
C ILE A 71 -17.85 -4.06 5.25
N GLN A 72 -18.43 -4.47 6.37
CA GLN A 72 -19.55 -5.42 6.38
C GLN A 72 -20.76 -4.88 5.62
N ALA A 73 -21.08 -3.59 5.81
CA ALA A 73 -22.16 -2.93 5.08
C ALA A 73 -21.89 -2.88 3.57
N LEU A 74 -20.65 -2.59 3.15
CA LEU A 74 -20.24 -2.64 1.74
C LEU A 74 -20.36 -4.07 1.18
N ALA A 75 -19.89 -5.07 1.92
CA ALA A 75 -19.95 -6.46 1.50
C ALA A 75 -21.38 -6.95 1.26
N SER A 76 -22.34 -6.52 2.09
CA SER A 76 -23.75 -6.89 1.94
C SER A 76 -24.39 -6.43 0.61
N GLN A 77 -23.79 -5.45 -0.07
CA GLN A 77 -24.27 -4.92 -1.34
C GLN A 77 -23.68 -5.65 -2.56
N ILE A 78 -22.64 -6.47 -2.37
CA ILE A 78 -21.96 -7.18 -3.45
C ILE A 78 -22.74 -8.43 -3.86
N LYS A 79 -22.95 -8.56 -5.18
CA LYS A 79 -23.68 -9.68 -5.78
C LYS A 79 -22.86 -10.46 -6.79
N ASP A 80 -21.71 -9.93 -7.18
CA ASP A 80 -20.79 -10.55 -8.12
C ASP A 80 -19.75 -11.44 -7.41
N PRO A 81 -19.16 -12.43 -8.12
CA PRO A 81 -18.18 -13.34 -7.52
C PRO A 81 -16.79 -12.72 -7.37
N SER A 82 -16.55 -11.47 -7.77
CA SER A 82 -15.20 -10.88 -7.72
C SER A 82 -14.80 -10.54 -6.29
N PHE A 83 -13.63 -11.04 -5.90
CA PHE A 83 -13.04 -10.77 -4.59
C PHE A 83 -12.61 -9.32 -4.46
N ARG A 84 -13.01 -8.73 -3.34
CA ARG A 84 -12.58 -7.41 -2.90
C ARG A 84 -11.81 -7.57 -1.60
N ILE A 85 -10.66 -6.92 -1.51
CA ILE A 85 -9.79 -6.95 -0.34
C ILE A 85 -9.74 -5.55 0.26
N MET A 86 -10.00 -5.46 1.56
CA MET A 86 -9.94 -4.21 2.32
C MET A 86 -9.17 -4.46 3.62
N ALA A 87 -8.62 -3.39 4.20
CA ALA A 87 -7.94 -3.47 5.48
C ALA A 87 -8.55 -2.47 6.47
N SER A 88 -8.80 -2.94 7.68
CA SER A 88 -9.28 -2.17 8.83
C SER A 88 -8.40 -2.42 10.04
N GLU A 89 -8.67 -1.76 11.17
CA GLU A 89 -7.99 -2.08 12.44
C GLU A 89 -8.16 -3.54 12.87
N ALA A 90 -9.31 -4.17 12.56
CA ALA A 90 -9.59 -5.56 12.91
C ALA A 90 -8.77 -6.59 12.10
N GLY A 91 -8.26 -6.21 10.92
CA GLY A 91 -7.54 -7.12 10.04
C GLY A 91 -7.77 -6.85 8.55
N VAL A 92 -7.36 -7.83 7.74
CA VAL A 92 -7.61 -7.91 6.31
C VAL A 92 -8.96 -8.59 6.09
N HIS A 93 -9.83 -7.91 5.37
CA HIS A 93 -11.15 -8.35 4.96
C HIS A 93 -11.09 -8.77 3.51
N ILE A 94 -11.55 -9.98 3.21
CA ILE A 94 -11.74 -10.46 1.83
C ILE A 94 -13.19 -10.91 1.68
N TYR A 95 -13.86 -10.40 0.66
CA TYR A 95 -15.28 -10.67 0.46
C TYR A 95 -15.69 -10.67 -1.01
N ASN A 96 -16.78 -11.38 -1.28
CA ASN A 96 -17.52 -11.38 -2.53
C ASN A 96 -19.00 -11.70 -2.21
N ARG A 97 -19.81 -12.07 -3.20
CA ARG A 97 -21.20 -12.49 -2.97
C ARG A 97 -21.37 -13.72 -2.06
N ASP A 98 -20.35 -14.58 -1.97
CA ASP A 98 -20.44 -15.88 -1.30
C ASP A 98 -20.09 -15.76 0.20
N GLY A 99 -19.45 -14.66 0.62
CA GLY A 99 -19.21 -14.37 2.03
C GLY A 99 -18.17 -13.30 2.31
N VAL A 100 -17.94 -13.06 3.60
CA VAL A 100 -16.92 -12.16 4.14
C VAL A 100 -16.03 -12.96 5.08
N ASN A 101 -14.71 -12.92 4.85
CA ASN A 101 -13.72 -13.50 5.75
C ASN A 101 -12.79 -12.40 6.24
N VAL A 102 -12.42 -12.46 7.52
CA VAL A 102 -11.53 -11.49 8.16
C VAL A 102 -10.40 -12.24 8.85
N GLY A 103 -9.18 -11.79 8.62
CA GLY A 103 -7.99 -12.42 9.19
C GLY A 103 -6.75 -11.54 9.04
N ASN A 104 -5.66 -11.96 9.68
CA ASN A 104 -4.36 -11.29 9.60
C ASN A 104 -3.26 -12.19 9.00
N ASP A 105 -3.60 -13.46 8.72
CA ASP A 105 -2.74 -14.43 8.09
C ASP A 105 -3.34 -14.86 6.74
N PRO A 106 -2.70 -14.52 5.60
CA PRO A 106 -3.09 -14.98 4.28
C PRO A 106 -3.23 -16.50 4.17
N PHE A 107 -2.40 -17.29 4.87
CA PHE A 107 -2.47 -18.75 4.82
C PHE A 107 -3.73 -19.30 5.50
N ALA A 108 -4.23 -18.63 6.54
CA ALA A 108 -5.48 -18.99 7.19
C ALA A 108 -6.72 -18.57 6.37
N LEU A 109 -6.62 -17.46 5.62
CA LEU A 109 -7.70 -16.97 4.76
C LEU A 109 -7.83 -17.79 3.46
N TYR A 110 -6.73 -18.25 2.88
CA TYR A 110 -6.73 -18.88 1.57
C TYR A 110 -7.69 -20.10 1.43
N PRO A 111 -7.76 -21.06 2.39
CA PRO A 111 -8.66 -22.21 2.30
C PRO A 111 -10.15 -21.84 2.23
N THR A 112 -10.55 -20.65 2.68
CA THR A 112 -11.96 -20.22 2.70
C THR A 112 -12.42 -19.60 1.38
N LEU A 113 -11.54 -19.50 0.38
CA LEU A 113 -11.81 -18.76 -0.87
C LEU A 113 -12.30 -19.64 -2.03
N GLY A 114 -12.14 -20.97 -1.95
CA GLY A 114 -12.64 -21.88 -2.99
C GLY A 114 -11.99 -21.70 -4.36
N VAL A 115 -10.70 -21.34 -4.40
CA VAL A 115 -9.93 -21.05 -5.64
C VAL A 115 -8.93 -22.16 -6.00
N GLU A 116 -9.04 -23.33 -5.39
CA GLU A 116 -8.11 -24.46 -5.57
C GLU A 116 -7.99 -24.95 -7.02
N ASN A 117 -9.04 -24.76 -7.83
CA ASN A 117 -9.07 -25.18 -9.24
C ASN A 117 -8.81 -24.02 -10.22
N ASP A 118 -8.38 -22.85 -9.74
CA ASP A 118 -8.13 -21.66 -10.55
C ASP A 118 -6.78 -21.04 -10.18
N ALA A 119 -5.70 -21.62 -10.73
CA ALA A 119 -4.32 -21.29 -10.37
C ALA A 119 -4.00 -19.79 -10.52
N SER A 120 -4.52 -19.15 -11.58
CA SER A 120 -4.32 -17.72 -11.81
C SER A 120 -5.01 -16.85 -10.75
N HIS A 121 -6.26 -17.16 -10.39
CA HIS A 121 -6.93 -16.42 -9.31
C HIS A 121 -6.28 -16.70 -7.95
N ALA A 122 -5.87 -17.93 -7.68
CA ALA A 122 -5.14 -18.29 -6.46
C ALA A 122 -3.84 -17.49 -6.32
N PHE A 123 -3.04 -17.40 -7.38
CA PHE A 123 -1.82 -16.60 -7.41
C PHE A 123 -2.10 -15.11 -7.13
N TYR A 124 -3.06 -14.53 -7.85
CA TYR A 124 -3.45 -13.13 -7.68
C TYR A 124 -3.88 -12.82 -6.24
N LEU A 125 -4.76 -13.66 -5.66
CA LEU A 125 -5.24 -13.48 -4.29
C LEU A 125 -4.11 -13.65 -3.27
N GLY A 126 -3.20 -14.61 -3.47
CA GLY A 126 -2.03 -14.77 -2.62
C GLY A 126 -1.15 -13.51 -2.59
N VAL A 127 -0.88 -12.91 -3.76
CA VAL A 127 -0.10 -11.67 -3.88
C VAL A 127 -0.79 -10.50 -3.19
N GLU A 128 -2.10 -10.32 -3.41
CA GLU A 128 -2.86 -9.23 -2.81
C GLU A 128 -3.02 -9.39 -1.29
N LEU A 129 -3.32 -10.59 -0.80
CA LEU A 129 -3.46 -10.88 0.64
C LEU A 129 -2.13 -10.68 1.37
N ALA A 130 -1.01 -11.12 0.80
CA ALA A 130 0.32 -10.86 1.38
C ALA A 130 0.63 -9.36 1.43
N ARG A 131 0.29 -8.61 0.38
CA ARG A 131 0.46 -7.14 0.37
C ARG A 131 -0.43 -6.47 1.42
N ALA A 132 -1.68 -6.90 1.54
CA ALA A 132 -2.62 -6.39 2.55
C ALA A 132 -2.14 -6.70 3.98
N GLN A 133 -1.57 -7.89 4.22
CA GLN A 133 -0.97 -8.26 5.50
C GLN A 133 0.18 -7.32 5.87
N ILE A 134 1.14 -7.11 4.98
CA ILE A 134 2.27 -6.19 5.22
C ILE A 134 1.75 -4.79 5.52
N ALA A 135 0.76 -4.33 4.74
CA ALA A 135 0.17 -3.02 4.95
C ALA A 135 -0.49 -2.91 6.32
N TRP A 136 -1.23 -3.94 6.75
CA TRP A 136 -1.87 -3.97 8.06
C TRP A 136 -0.83 -3.97 9.20
N GLN A 137 0.19 -4.83 9.13
CA GLN A 137 1.26 -4.93 10.14
C GLN A 137 2.01 -3.61 10.33
N LEU A 138 2.31 -2.93 9.22
CA LEU A 138 3.06 -1.67 9.24
C LEU A 138 2.15 -0.44 9.43
N LYS A 139 0.83 -0.61 9.47
CA LYS A 139 -0.14 0.50 9.46
C LYS A 139 0.09 1.40 8.24
N LYS A 140 0.11 0.80 7.05
CA LYS A 140 0.12 1.46 5.75
C LYS A 140 -1.25 1.39 5.09
N ARG A 141 -1.53 2.37 4.23
CA ARG A 141 -2.72 2.37 3.41
C ARG A 141 -2.60 1.30 2.33
N TYR A 142 -3.43 0.27 2.45
CA TYR A 142 -3.65 -0.71 1.40
C TYR A 142 -4.71 -0.22 0.42
N VAL A 143 -4.42 -0.39 -0.88
CA VAL A 143 -5.37 -0.24 -1.98
C VAL A 143 -5.10 -1.43 -2.90
N GLN A 144 -6.16 -2.19 -3.23
CA GLN A 144 -6.06 -3.35 -4.11
C GLN A 144 -5.53 -2.94 -5.49
N ASP A 145 -4.71 -3.80 -6.09
CA ASP A 145 -4.03 -3.57 -7.38
C ASP A 145 -3.05 -2.37 -7.39
N GLU A 146 -2.70 -1.85 -6.21
CA GLU A 146 -1.71 -0.79 -6.02
C GLU A 146 -0.53 -1.28 -5.18
N GLN A 147 0.68 -0.82 -5.52
CA GLN A 147 1.84 -1.03 -4.68
C GLN A 147 1.73 -0.24 -3.37
N LEU A 148 2.40 -0.70 -2.32
CA LEU A 148 2.51 0.07 -1.09
C LEU A 148 3.37 1.32 -1.34
N ASN A 149 2.90 2.45 -0.83
CA ASN A 149 3.62 3.72 -0.94
C ASN A 149 4.63 3.85 0.21
N TRP A 150 5.91 3.86 -0.10
CA TRP A 150 7.03 3.99 0.85
C TRP A 150 7.56 5.42 0.96
N GLY A 151 6.83 6.41 0.45
CA GLY A 151 7.24 7.81 0.44
C GLY A 151 8.38 8.04 -0.56
N VAL A 152 9.45 8.71 -0.15
CA VAL A 152 10.66 8.92 -0.98
C VAL A 152 11.35 7.62 -1.37
N ASN A 153 11.07 6.52 -0.65
CA ASN A 153 11.61 5.20 -0.93
C ASN A 153 10.82 4.44 -2.00
N SER A 154 9.67 4.96 -2.46
CA SER A 154 8.94 4.38 -3.60
C SER A 154 9.61 4.76 -4.92
N GLN A 155 9.70 3.78 -5.83
CA GLN A 155 10.11 4.05 -7.20
C GLN A 155 9.04 4.91 -7.91
N PRO A 156 9.44 5.87 -8.77
CA PRO A 156 8.51 6.60 -9.61
C PRO A 156 7.71 5.64 -10.49
N ARG A 157 6.39 5.75 -10.46
CA ARG A 157 5.53 4.93 -11.30
C ARG A 157 5.45 5.58 -12.69
N GLU A 158 5.99 4.92 -13.71
CA GLU A 158 5.42 5.08 -15.05
C GLU A 158 4.01 4.49 -15.00
N GLN A 159 3.00 5.27 -15.39
CA GLN A 159 1.61 4.82 -15.43
C GLN A 159 1.46 3.70 -16.45
N GLN A 160 1.80 2.47 -16.06
CA GLN A 160 1.53 1.30 -16.87
C GLN A 160 0.02 1.04 -16.87
N ILE A 161 -0.50 0.78 -18.06
CA ILE A 161 -1.89 0.40 -18.28
C ILE A 161 -2.15 -0.87 -17.46
N LYS A 162 -3.13 -0.80 -16.55
CA LYS A 162 -3.57 -1.94 -15.75
C LYS A 162 -4.12 -3.01 -16.69
N ILE A 163 -3.31 -4.01 -17.04
CA ILE A 163 -3.82 -5.24 -17.63
C ILE A 163 -4.62 -5.91 -16.51
N SER A 164 -5.91 -6.06 -16.71
CA SER A 164 -6.79 -6.66 -15.71
C SER A 164 -6.42 -8.13 -15.58
N HIS A 165 -6.02 -8.60 -14.40
CA HIS A 165 -5.71 -10.02 -14.16
C HIS A 165 -6.85 -10.95 -14.58
N ARG A 166 -8.09 -10.44 -14.57
CA ARG A 166 -9.28 -11.11 -15.11
C ARG A 166 -9.17 -11.44 -16.60
N GLU A 167 -8.54 -10.58 -17.40
CA GLU A 167 -8.30 -10.83 -18.83
C GLU A 167 -7.32 -11.98 -19.03
N ALA A 168 -6.29 -12.08 -18.18
CA ALA A 168 -5.36 -13.21 -18.20
C ALA A 168 -6.06 -14.53 -17.82
N SER A 169 -6.88 -14.54 -16.77
CA SER A 169 -7.64 -15.73 -16.36
C SER A 169 -8.72 -16.14 -17.38
N LEU A 170 -9.37 -15.16 -18.03
CA LEU A 170 -10.30 -15.43 -19.12
C LEU A 170 -9.59 -16.04 -20.33
N LYS A 171 -8.38 -15.56 -20.64
CA LYS A 171 -7.55 -16.09 -21.72
C LYS A 171 -7.13 -17.53 -21.45
N GLU A 172 -6.67 -17.86 -20.24
CA GLU A 172 -6.34 -19.25 -19.87
C GLU A 172 -7.54 -20.20 -19.98
N LYS A 173 -8.73 -19.76 -19.55
CA LYS A 173 -9.96 -20.56 -19.70
C LYS A 173 -10.40 -20.73 -21.15
N LEU A 174 -10.12 -19.75 -22.02
CA LEU A 174 -10.36 -19.85 -23.45
C LEU A 174 -9.36 -20.79 -24.14
N ASP A 175 -8.08 -20.71 -23.76
CA ASP A 175 -7.02 -21.54 -24.31
C ASP A 175 -7.23 -23.02 -23.93
N GLN A 176 -7.56 -23.32 -22.66
CA GLN A 176 -7.93 -24.68 -22.22
C GLN A 176 -9.16 -25.27 -22.93
N LYS A 177 -10.06 -24.42 -23.45
CA LYS A 177 -11.26 -24.85 -24.15
C LYS A 177 -11.03 -25.09 -25.65
N ASN A 178 -9.96 -24.52 -26.21
CA ASN A 178 -9.59 -24.69 -27.61
C ASN A 178 -8.64 -25.89 -27.83
N ASP A 179 -8.02 -26.41 -26.77
CA ASP A 179 -7.14 -27.60 -26.79
C ASP A 179 -7.91 -28.94 -26.61
N ILE A 180 -9.26 -28.92 -26.58
CA ILE A 180 -10.17 -30.08 -26.50
C ILE A 180 -11.02 -30.14 -27.78
#